data_AF-A0AA96UY44-F1
#
_entry.id   AF-A0AA96UY44-F1
#
_cell.length_a   1.000
_cell.length_b   1.000
_cell.length_c   1.000
_cell.angle_alpha   90.00
_cell.angle_beta   90.00
_cell.angle_gamma   90.00
#
_symmetry.space_group_name_H-M   'P 1'
#
loop_
_entity.id
_entity.type
_entity.pdbx_description
1 polymer ?
#
loop_
_entity_poly.entity_id
_entity_poly.type
_entity_poly.pdbx_seq_one_letter_code
_entity_poly.pdbx_strand_id
1 'polypeptide(L)'
;MISDSKYALLPFSELPEQYREMSESRAAEKGEIEAAEKLLEKAVAVYNEKRTDEFVTFMAENPASDWAQTDLFIELERYYRQYIPFLNEKGDRCLWINLFCRPVGDWKTHRVYVEGGGVCFFSVGLNLDTGKRFDFIVNDKK
;
A
#
# COMPACT_ATOMS: atom_id res chain seq x y z
N MET A 1 14.17 7.14 4.61
CA MET A 1 14.23 5.68 4.88
C MET A 1 13.24 5.37 6.00
N ILE A 2 12.36 4.39 5.84
CA ILE A 2 11.37 4.05 6.87
C ILE A 2 12.05 3.48 8.13
N SER A 3 11.54 3.82 9.31
CA SER A 3 12.04 3.27 10.58
C SER A 3 11.70 1.78 10.70
N ASP A 4 12.64 0.97 11.21
CA ASP A 4 12.43 -0.45 11.55
C ASP A 4 11.26 -0.69 12.52
N SER A 5 10.87 0.34 13.29
CA SER A 5 9.69 0.26 14.17
C SER A 5 8.35 0.32 13.42
N LYS A 6 8.35 0.84 12.18
CA LYS A 6 7.17 1.12 11.36
C LYS A 6 6.97 0.13 10.21
N TYR A 7 7.79 -0.92 10.10
CA TYR A 7 7.52 -1.98 9.14
C TYR A 7 7.69 -3.39 9.69
N ALA A 8 7.13 -4.34 8.96
CA ALA A 8 7.33 -5.76 9.13
C ALA A 8 7.51 -6.43 7.77
N LEU A 9 8.37 -7.44 7.72
CA LEU A 9 8.47 -8.39 6.61
C LEU A 9 7.65 -9.62 7.00
N LEU A 10 6.59 -9.90 6.23
CA LEU A 10 5.73 -11.05 6.49
C LEU A 10 6.11 -12.23 5.58
N PRO A 11 5.85 -13.47 6.03
CA PRO A 11 6.10 -14.65 5.20
C PRO A 11 5.13 -14.70 4.02
N PHE A 12 5.50 -15.45 2.98
CA PHE A 12 4.67 -15.67 1.78
C PHE A 12 3.26 -16.21 2.09
N SER A 13 3.09 -16.96 3.19
CA SER A 13 1.78 -17.42 3.65
C SER A 13 0.79 -16.29 3.95
N GLU A 14 1.28 -15.08 4.21
CA GLU A 14 0.46 -13.90 4.48
C GLU A 14 0.07 -13.14 3.19
N LEU A 15 0.62 -13.49 2.02
CA LEU A 15 0.25 -12.88 0.73
C LEU A 15 -1.26 -13.04 0.47
N PRO A 16 -1.98 -12.06 -0.11
CA PRO A 16 -3.39 -12.26 -0.47
C PRO A 16 -3.55 -13.48 -1.39
N GLU A 17 -4.60 -14.27 -1.13
CA GLU A 17 -4.82 -15.58 -1.75
C GLU A 17 -4.76 -15.53 -3.28
N GLN A 18 -5.41 -14.53 -3.88
CA GLN A 18 -5.42 -14.30 -5.34
C GLN A 18 -4.04 -14.15 -5.99
N TYR A 19 -3.01 -13.74 -5.24
CA TYR A 19 -1.63 -13.69 -5.75
C TYR A 19 -0.82 -14.91 -5.34
N ARG A 20 -1.26 -15.69 -4.35
CA ARG A 20 -0.49 -16.80 -3.80
C ARG A 20 -0.54 -18.04 -4.69
N GLU A 21 -1.69 -18.32 -5.32
CA GLU A 21 -1.92 -19.57 -6.07
C GLU A 21 -0.94 -19.81 -7.23
N MET A 22 -0.51 -18.74 -7.91
CA MET A 22 0.37 -18.80 -9.08
C MET A 22 1.75 -18.17 -8.84
N SER A 23 2.10 -17.97 -7.58
CA SER A 23 3.35 -17.32 -7.18
C SER A 23 4.21 -18.23 -6.35
N GLU A 24 5.48 -17.88 -6.24
CA GLU A 24 6.45 -18.60 -5.43
C GLU A 24 6.95 -17.73 -4.27
N SER A 25 7.22 -18.39 -3.14
CA SER A 25 7.82 -17.75 -1.97
C SER A 25 9.26 -17.33 -2.26
N ARG A 26 9.62 -16.11 -1.88
CA ARG A 26 11.01 -15.65 -1.82
C ARG A 26 11.23 -14.76 -0.61
N ALA A 27 12.49 -14.58 -0.22
CA ALA A 27 12.88 -13.50 0.67
C ALA A 27 13.15 -12.22 -0.14
N ALA A 28 12.98 -11.06 0.49
CA ALA A 28 13.42 -9.79 -0.09
C ALA A 28 14.96 -9.72 -0.04
N GLU A 29 15.56 -9.25 -1.13
CA GLU A 29 17.00 -9.04 -1.25
C GLU A 29 17.41 -7.62 -0.86
N LYS A 30 18.71 -7.40 -0.68
CA LYS A 30 19.26 -6.11 -0.27
C LYS A 30 18.85 -5.02 -1.27
N GLY A 31 18.24 -3.95 -0.76
CA GLY A 31 17.85 -2.78 -1.55
C GLY A 31 16.47 -2.90 -2.22
N GLU A 32 15.81 -4.06 -2.19
CA GLU A 32 14.50 -4.23 -2.82
C GLU A 32 13.40 -3.44 -2.11
N ILE A 33 13.46 -3.36 -0.78
CA ILE A 33 12.53 -2.51 -0.02
C ILE A 33 12.73 -1.03 -0.36
N GLU A 34 13.97 -0.59 -0.56
CA GLU A 34 14.24 0.80 -0.98
C GLU A 34 13.73 1.07 -2.39
N ALA A 35 13.92 0.12 -3.31
CA ALA A 35 13.38 0.21 -4.67
C ALA A 35 11.84 0.23 -4.66
N ALA A 36 11.22 -0.60 -3.83
CA ALA A 36 9.78 -0.63 -3.63
C ALA A 36 9.25 0.70 -3.07
N GLU A 37 9.93 1.30 -2.08
CA GLU A 37 9.53 2.60 -1.53
C GLU A 37 9.57 3.71 -2.60
N LYS A 38 10.57 3.73 -3.48
CA LYS A 38 10.62 4.68 -4.61
C LYS A 38 9.46 4.50 -5.59
N LEU A 39 9.04 3.26 -5.82
CA LEU A 39 7.88 2.96 -6.67
C LEU A 39 6.56 3.31 -5.97
N LEU A 40 6.48 3.07 -4.66
CA LEU A 40 5.35 3.45 -3.82
C LEU A 40 5.15 4.96 -3.80
N GLU A 41 6.21 5.75 -3.61
CA GLU A 41 6.17 7.22 -3.67
C GLU A 41 5.57 7.72 -4.99
N LYS A 42 6.01 7.15 -6.11
CA LYS A 42 5.45 7.46 -7.44
C LYS A 42 3.98 7.06 -7.55
N ALA A 43 3.61 5.88 -7.05
CA ALA A 43 2.24 5.39 -7.11
C ALA A 43 1.30 6.28 -6.27
N VAL A 44 1.72 6.69 -5.08
CA VAL A 44 0.99 7.61 -4.21
C VAL A 44 0.88 9.01 -4.80
N ALA A 45 1.94 9.53 -5.42
CA ALA A 45 1.89 10.83 -6.10
C ALA A 45 0.82 10.84 -7.19
N VAL A 46 0.79 9.81 -8.05
CA VAL A 46 -0.24 9.65 -9.09
C VAL A 46 -1.65 9.51 -8.49
N TYR A 47 -1.81 8.80 -7.37
CA TYR A 47 -3.09 8.68 -6.68
C TYR A 47 -3.57 10.03 -6.15
N ASN A 48 -2.71 10.75 -5.43
CA ASN A 48 -3.02 12.04 -4.84
C ASN A 48 -3.31 13.11 -5.90
N GLU A 49 -2.57 13.12 -7.01
CA GLU A 49 -2.83 14.04 -8.13
C GLU A 49 -4.25 13.87 -8.67
N LYS A 50 -4.68 12.64 -8.98
CA LYS A 50 -6.05 12.35 -9.46
C LYS A 50 -7.13 12.74 -8.46
N ARG A 51 -6.88 12.48 -7.17
CA ARG A 51 -7.80 12.83 -6.07
C ARG A 51 -7.99 14.33 -5.92
N THR A 52 -7.03 15.14 -6.35
CA THR A 52 -7.12 16.61 -6.27
C THR A 52 -8.28 17.11 -7.12
N ASP A 53 -8.40 16.65 -8.37
CA ASP A 53 -9.43 17.09 -9.30
C ASP A 53 -10.84 16.65 -8.87
N GLU A 54 -10.95 15.39 -8.43
CA GLU A 54 -12.20 14.84 -7.87
C GLU A 54 -12.64 15.60 -6.61
N PHE A 55 -11.68 15.94 -5.74
CA PHE A 55 -11.96 16.66 -4.50
C PHE A 55 -12.40 18.11 -4.73
N VAL A 56 -11.73 18.84 -5.63
CA VAL A 56 -12.13 20.21 -5.98
C VAL A 56 -13.57 20.22 -6.49
N THR A 57 -13.93 19.24 -7.33
CA THR A 57 -15.29 19.08 -7.83
C THR A 57 -16.27 18.77 -6.69
N PHE A 58 -15.97 17.80 -5.83
CA PHE A 58 -16.83 17.42 -4.71
C PHE A 58 -17.06 18.58 -3.72
N MET A 59 -16.03 19.32 -3.34
CA MET A 59 -16.17 20.44 -2.40
C MET A 59 -16.93 21.62 -3.01
N ALA A 60 -16.78 21.87 -4.31
CA ALA A 60 -17.57 22.89 -5.00
C ALA A 60 -19.07 22.52 -5.00
N GLU A 61 -19.39 21.23 -5.14
CA GLU A 61 -20.76 20.71 -5.09
C GLU A 61 -21.31 20.58 -3.65
N ASN A 62 -20.42 20.44 -2.65
CA ASN A 62 -20.77 20.21 -1.24
C ASN A 62 -20.10 21.23 -0.30
N PRO A 63 -20.42 22.53 -0.41
CA PRO A 63 -19.72 23.60 0.32
C PRO A 63 -19.88 23.55 1.85
N ALA A 64 -20.82 22.75 2.36
CA ALA A 64 -21.00 22.51 3.79
C ALA A 64 -20.26 21.27 4.33
N SER A 65 -19.51 20.55 3.48
CA SER A 65 -18.73 19.38 3.89
C SER A 65 -17.60 19.78 4.84
N ASP A 66 -17.35 18.94 5.85
CA ASP A 66 -16.29 19.09 6.86
C ASP A 66 -15.03 18.26 6.54
N TRP A 67 -14.94 17.72 5.32
CA TRP A 67 -13.83 16.85 4.92
C TRP A 67 -12.49 17.59 4.99
N ALA A 68 -11.53 16.97 5.71
CA ALA A 68 -10.18 17.48 5.79
C ALA A 68 -9.32 16.86 4.68
N GLN A 69 -8.25 17.56 4.27
CA GLN A 69 -7.26 17.01 3.32
C GLN A 69 -6.72 15.63 3.74
N THR A 70 -6.58 15.40 5.05
CA THR A 70 -6.12 14.11 5.60
C THR A 70 -7.08 12.94 5.36
N ASP A 71 -8.32 13.20 4.99
CA ASP A 71 -9.30 12.16 4.60
C ASP A 71 -9.11 11.69 3.15
N LEU A 72 -8.32 12.43 2.36
CA LEU A 72 -8.29 12.33 0.90
C LEU A 72 -6.92 12.01 0.34
N PHE A 73 -5.88 12.54 0.98
CA PHE A 73 -4.50 12.43 0.54
C PHE A 73 -3.72 11.44 1.39
N ILE A 74 -2.86 10.67 0.72
CA ILE A 74 -1.94 9.74 1.38
C ILE A 74 -0.61 10.45 1.63
N GLU A 75 -0.24 10.56 2.91
CA GLU A 75 1.05 11.06 3.37
C GLU A 75 1.89 9.92 3.93
N LEU A 76 2.78 9.32 3.13
CA LEU A 76 3.47 8.06 3.47
C LEU A 76 4.24 8.03 4.80
N GLU A 77 4.62 9.19 5.34
CA GLU A 77 5.40 9.34 6.58
C GLU A 77 4.66 8.85 7.83
N ARG A 78 3.31 8.89 7.81
CA ARG A 78 2.48 8.44 8.94
C ARG A 78 2.16 6.94 8.92
N TYR A 79 2.51 6.24 7.84
CA TYR A 79 2.07 4.86 7.64
C TYR A 79 3.05 3.83 8.22
N TYR A 80 2.47 2.82 8.83
CA TYR A 80 3.08 1.52 9.07
C TYR A 80 2.94 0.66 7.82
N ARG A 81 3.86 -0.29 7.64
CA ARG A 81 3.92 -1.11 6.43
C ARG A 81 4.10 -2.60 6.74
N GLN A 82 3.44 -3.45 5.96
CA GLN A 82 3.76 -4.87 5.87
C GLN A 82 4.22 -5.18 4.47
N TYR A 83 5.43 -5.70 4.32
CA TYR A 83 6.01 -6.09 3.04
C TYR A 83 5.96 -7.60 2.90
N ILE A 84 5.48 -8.08 1.75
CA ILE A 84 5.38 -9.50 1.42
C ILE A 84 6.04 -9.72 0.05
N PRO A 85 7.31 -10.17 0.02
CA PRO A 85 8.02 -10.45 -1.23
C PRO A 85 7.58 -11.79 -1.83
N PHE A 86 7.45 -11.85 -3.16
CA PHE A 86 7.09 -13.06 -3.89
C PHE A 86 7.61 -13.01 -5.35
N LEU A 87 7.68 -14.17 -6.02
CA LEU A 87 7.85 -14.24 -7.47
C LEU A 87 6.49 -14.46 -8.12
N ASN A 88 6.15 -13.69 -9.14
CA ASN A 88 4.93 -13.93 -9.91
C ASN A 88 5.08 -15.13 -10.87
N GLU A 89 4.02 -15.46 -11.61
CA GLU A 89 3.99 -16.54 -12.61
C GLU A 89 5.09 -16.46 -13.70
N LYS A 90 5.69 -15.27 -13.91
CA LYS A 90 6.75 -15.03 -14.89
C LYS A 90 8.15 -15.13 -14.28
N GLY A 91 8.25 -15.34 -12.97
CA GLY A 91 9.50 -15.27 -12.23
C GLY A 91 9.95 -13.83 -11.94
N ASP A 92 9.11 -12.82 -12.15
CA ASP A 92 9.46 -11.44 -11.80
C ASP A 92 9.39 -11.24 -10.28
N ARG A 93 10.27 -10.41 -9.78
CA ARG A 93 10.33 -10.00 -8.37
C ARG A 93 9.20 -9.01 -8.07
N CYS A 94 8.31 -9.41 -7.18
CA CYS A 94 7.17 -8.61 -6.76
C CYS A 94 7.17 -8.37 -5.24
N LEU A 95 6.51 -7.28 -4.85
CA LEU A 95 6.29 -6.92 -3.47
C LEU A 95 4.84 -6.49 -3.28
N TRP A 96 4.14 -7.18 -2.38
CA TRP A 96 2.86 -6.72 -1.88
C TRP A 96 3.08 -5.88 -0.63
N ILE A 97 2.44 -4.71 -0.55
CA ILE A 97 2.57 -3.79 0.57
C ILE A 97 1.19 -3.47 1.11
N ASN A 98 0.96 -3.77 2.39
CA ASN A 98 -0.16 -3.19 3.14
C ASN A 98 0.33 -1.96 3.89
N LEU A 99 -0.46 -0.88 3.85
CA LEU A 99 -0.16 0.38 4.52
C LEU A 99 -1.31 0.78 5.43
N PHE A 100 -0.97 1.17 6.66
CA PHE A 100 -1.96 1.62 7.63
C PHE A 100 -1.46 2.73 8.56
N CYS A 101 -2.31 3.69 8.91
CA CYS A 101 -1.92 4.85 9.75
C CYS A 101 -1.59 4.52 11.21
N ARG A 102 -2.02 3.36 11.71
CA ARG A 102 -1.86 2.97 13.13
C ARG A 102 -1.67 1.47 13.26
N PRO A 103 -0.91 0.97 14.24
CA PRO A 103 -0.80 -0.46 14.51
C PRO A 103 -2.19 -1.10 14.68
N VAL A 104 -2.39 -2.30 14.11
CA VAL A 104 -3.64 -3.06 14.22
C VAL A 104 -3.31 -4.48 14.66
N GLY A 105 -3.74 -4.88 15.85
CA GLY A 105 -3.46 -6.20 16.40
C GLY A 105 -1.98 -6.59 16.30
N ASP A 106 -1.72 -7.85 15.97
CA ASP A 106 -0.37 -8.41 15.78
C ASP A 106 0.16 -8.17 14.36
N TRP A 107 0.09 -6.92 13.89
CA TRP A 107 0.48 -6.53 12.52
C TRP A 107 1.93 -6.88 12.15
N LYS A 108 2.80 -7.18 13.12
CA LYS A 108 4.17 -7.60 12.82
C LYS A 108 4.27 -9.05 12.38
N THR A 109 3.25 -9.88 12.64
CA THR A 109 3.26 -11.32 12.33
C THR A 109 2.11 -11.74 11.42
N HIS A 110 1.00 -11.00 11.40
CA HIS A 110 -0.18 -11.33 10.58
C HIS A 110 -0.61 -10.18 9.69
N ARG A 111 -1.01 -10.48 8.45
CA ARG A 111 -1.47 -9.49 7.49
C ARG A 111 -2.69 -8.75 8.04
N VAL A 112 -2.61 -7.42 8.03
CA VAL A 112 -3.75 -6.57 8.38
C VAL A 112 -4.78 -6.68 7.26
N TYR A 113 -5.97 -7.12 7.60
CA TYR A 113 -7.14 -7.11 6.74
C TYR A 113 -8.23 -6.26 7.40
N VAL A 114 -8.68 -5.24 6.69
CA VAL A 114 -9.73 -4.33 7.14
C VAL A 114 -10.63 -4.02 5.95
N GLU A 115 -11.92 -3.86 6.18
CA GLU A 115 -12.90 -3.54 5.13
C GLU A 115 -13.18 -2.03 5.01
N GLY A 116 -12.55 -1.20 5.83
CA GLY A 116 -12.81 0.23 5.85
C GLY A 116 -11.67 1.05 6.40
N GLY A 117 -11.94 2.34 6.62
CA GLY A 117 -10.99 3.31 7.17
C GLY A 117 -10.33 4.21 6.13
N GLY A 118 -10.83 4.22 4.88
CA GLY A 118 -10.43 5.19 3.87
C GLY A 118 -8.95 5.11 3.50
N VAL A 119 -8.38 6.28 3.21
CA VAL A 119 -6.94 6.44 2.88
C VAL A 119 -6.01 5.92 3.97
N CYS A 120 -6.48 5.76 5.21
CA CYS A 120 -5.66 5.21 6.28
C CYS A 120 -5.40 3.71 6.17
N PHE A 121 -6.04 3.01 5.25
CA PHE A 121 -5.82 1.59 5.00
C PHE A 121 -5.85 1.33 3.51
N PHE A 122 -4.70 0.95 2.96
CA PHE A 122 -4.62 0.62 1.55
C PHE A 122 -3.54 -0.43 1.28
N SER A 123 -3.61 -1.05 0.11
CA SER A 123 -2.64 -2.04 -0.34
C SER A 123 -2.17 -1.73 -1.75
N VAL A 124 -0.93 -2.07 -2.06
CA VAL A 124 -0.34 -1.89 -3.39
C VAL A 124 0.52 -3.09 -3.76
N GLY A 125 0.39 -3.51 -5.02
CA GLY A 125 1.25 -4.51 -5.63
C GLY A 125 2.27 -3.86 -6.56
N LEU A 126 3.56 -4.15 -6.36
CA LEU A 126 4.67 -3.61 -7.14
C LEU A 126 5.49 -4.74 -7.77
N ASN A 127 5.83 -4.58 -9.05
CA ASN A 127 6.78 -5.44 -9.76
C ASN A 127 8.10 -4.67 -9.93
N LEU A 128 9.16 -5.20 -9.30
CA LEU A 128 10.46 -4.54 -9.20
C LEU A 128 11.28 -4.63 -10.49
N ASP A 129 11.05 -5.67 -11.30
CA ASP A 129 11.77 -5.89 -12.56
C ASP A 129 11.25 -4.98 -13.67
N THR A 130 9.94 -4.76 -13.73
CA THR A 130 9.30 -3.86 -14.70
C THR A 130 9.16 -2.43 -14.19
N GLY A 131 9.32 -2.20 -12.88
CA GLY A 131 9.11 -0.90 -12.24
C GLY A 131 7.65 -0.43 -12.25
N LYS A 132 6.69 -1.36 -12.37
CA LYS A 132 5.26 -1.05 -12.49
C LYS A 132 4.48 -1.45 -11.24
N ARG A 133 3.42 -0.70 -10.94
CA ARG A 133 2.36 -1.16 -10.04
C ARG A 133 1.33 -1.98 -10.81
N PHE A 134 0.71 -2.96 -10.16
CA PHE A 134 -0.40 -3.73 -10.73
C PHE A 134 -1.71 -3.61 -9.95
N ASP A 135 -1.66 -3.21 -8.68
CA ASP A 135 -2.84 -2.92 -7.86
C ASP A 135 -2.61 -1.74 -6.92
N PHE A 136 -3.65 -0.95 -6.67
CA PHE A 136 -3.65 0.13 -5.67
C PHE A 136 -5.06 0.22 -5.08
N ILE A 137 -5.27 -0.43 -3.94
CA ILE A 137 -6.58 -0.68 -3.35
C ILE A 137 -6.68 0.14 -2.08
N VAL A 138 -7.47 1.21 -2.11
CA VAL A 138 -7.80 2.01 -0.92
C VAL A 138 -9.14 1.54 -0.39
N ASN A 139 -9.21 1.26 0.91
CA ASN A 139 -10.45 0.82 1.52
C ASN A 139 -11.49 1.93 1.57
N ASP A 140 -12.77 1.54 1.66
CA ASP A 140 -13.86 2.50 1.75
C ASP A 140 -13.82 3.27 3.08
N LYS A 141 -14.28 4.53 3.03
CA LYS A 141 -14.61 5.29 4.23
C LYS A 141 -16.03 4.87 4.64
N LYS A 142 -16.15 3.86 5.51
CA LYS A 142 -17.42 3.50 6.16
C LYS A 142 -17.83 4.59 7.17
#